data_AF-A0A9W6RSA2-F1
#
_entry.id   AF-A0A9W6RSA2-F1
#
_cell.length_a   1.000
_cell.length_b   1.000
_cell.length_c   1.000
_cell.angle_alpha   90.00
_cell.angle_beta   90.00
_cell.angle_gamma   90.00
#
_symmetry.space_group_name_H-M   'P 1'
#
loop_
_entity.id
_entity.type
_entity.pdbx_description
1 polymer ?
#
loop_
_entity_poly.entity_id
_entity_poly.type
_entity_poly.pdbx_seq_one_letter_code
_entity_poly.pdbx_strand_id
1 'polypeptide(L)'
;MAATLAFAATPALASSGVKVSGWYDSCNGSSSPGCLYYSPNGTGGIYVSNKYISNLSGEEFVYGAGDGLPVRNNAASIGNNTTNCGSTTWVNINAGGDWNWTPSGRGGNLTSPGLRNNEASFDPKASCS
;
A
#
# COMPACT_ATOMS: atom_id res chain seq x y z
N MET A 1 -1.13 34.39 40.93
CA MET A 1 -2.07 33.75 39.99
C MET A 1 -1.25 32.80 39.13
N ALA A 2 -1.42 31.48 39.29
CA ALA A 2 -0.67 30.49 38.53
C ALA A 2 -1.59 29.93 37.44
N ALA A 3 -1.18 30.05 36.18
CA ALA A 3 -1.91 29.52 35.03
C ALA A 3 -1.37 28.13 34.71
N THR A 4 -2.17 27.11 34.96
CA THR A 4 -1.87 25.72 34.60
C THR A 4 -2.14 25.52 33.11
N LEU A 5 -1.10 25.28 32.31
CA LEU A 5 -1.26 24.85 30.92
C LEU A 5 -1.66 23.38 30.89
N ALA A 6 -2.91 23.10 30.51
CA ALA A 6 -3.35 21.76 30.18
C ALA A 6 -2.94 21.43 28.74
N PHE A 7 -2.01 20.50 28.56
CA PHE A 7 -1.76 19.87 27.25
C PHE A 7 -2.97 19.00 26.90
N ALA A 8 -3.78 19.44 25.93
CA ALA A 8 -4.79 18.60 25.32
C ALA A 8 -4.08 17.52 24.48
N ALA A 9 -4.00 16.30 25.01
CA ALA A 9 -3.58 15.14 24.24
C ALA A 9 -4.68 14.85 23.20
N THR A 10 -4.39 15.11 21.92
CA THR A 10 -5.22 14.62 20.81
C THR A 10 -5.18 13.09 20.85
N PRO A 11 -6.34 12.40 20.87
CA PRO A 11 -6.35 10.94 20.81
C PRO A 11 -5.67 10.50 19.50
N ALA A 12 -4.68 9.63 19.61
CA ALA A 12 -4.15 8.94 18.44
C ALA A 12 -5.31 8.14 17.82
N LEU A 13 -5.70 8.49 16.60
CA LEU A 13 -6.65 7.69 15.84
C LEU A 13 -6.05 6.29 15.70
N ALA A 14 -6.78 5.27 16.14
CA ALA A 14 -6.38 3.89 15.95
C ALA A 14 -6.24 3.63 14.45
N SER A 15 -5.06 3.13 14.03
CA SER A 15 -4.86 2.67 12.66
C SER A 15 -5.84 1.54 12.36
N SER A 16 -6.60 1.72 11.29
CA SER A 16 -7.55 0.75 10.77
C SER A 16 -6.95 0.00 9.57
N GLY A 17 -7.19 -1.30 9.54
CA GLY A 17 -6.66 -2.19 8.54
C GLY A 17 -7.75 -2.84 7.72
N VAL A 18 -7.62 -2.82 6.39
CA VAL A 18 -8.61 -3.40 5.50
C VAL A 18 -7.98 -4.47 4.60
N LYS A 19 -8.50 -5.69 4.72
CA LYS A 19 -8.20 -6.78 3.79
C LYS A 19 -8.88 -6.53 2.44
N VAL A 20 -8.12 -6.60 1.36
CA VAL A 20 -8.61 -6.52 -0.02
C VAL A 20 -8.21 -7.81 -0.76
N SER A 21 -9.15 -8.47 -1.43
CA SER A 21 -8.87 -9.77 -2.09
C SER A 21 -9.89 -10.09 -3.20
N GLY A 22 -9.99 -9.20 -4.18
CA GLY A 22 -10.99 -9.28 -5.25
C GLY A 22 -10.67 -10.30 -6.35
N TRP A 23 -9.39 -10.51 -6.69
CA TRP A 23 -8.98 -11.39 -7.79
C TRP A 23 -7.69 -12.16 -7.48
N TYR A 24 -7.34 -13.10 -8.36
CA TYR A 24 -6.02 -13.74 -8.36
C TYR A 24 -5.03 -12.85 -9.09
N ASP A 25 -3.88 -12.61 -8.46
CA ASP A 25 -2.87 -11.71 -9.00
C ASP A 25 -1.50 -12.38 -8.95
N SER A 26 -0.68 -12.11 -9.95
CA SER A 26 0.71 -12.57 -10.05
C SER A 26 1.67 -11.42 -10.36
N CYS A 27 1.29 -10.20 -9.99
CA CYS A 27 2.07 -8.99 -10.23
C CYS A 27 2.53 -8.85 -11.68
N ASN A 28 1.57 -9.01 -12.61
CA ASN A 28 1.80 -9.03 -14.06
C ASN A 28 2.94 -9.96 -14.51
N GLY A 29 3.01 -11.15 -13.90
CA GLY A 29 4.06 -12.14 -14.20
C GLY A 29 5.46 -11.76 -13.71
N SER A 30 5.61 -10.69 -12.93
CA SER A 30 6.90 -10.32 -12.34
C SER A 30 7.32 -11.33 -11.27
N SER A 31 8.63 -11.55 -11.12
CA SER A 31 9.19 -12.36 -10.03
C SER A 31 9.12 -11.67 -8.67
N SER A 32 8.47 -10.51 -8.58
CA SER A 32 8.37 -9.73 -7.36
C SER A 32 7.23 -10.25 -6.47
N PRO A 33 7.46 -10.36 -5.16
CA PRO A 33 6.48 -10.86 -4.20
C PRO A 33 5.21 -10.00 -4.09
N GLY A 34 5.31 -8.69 -4.35
CA GLY A 34 4.17 -7.78 -4.26
C GLY A 34 4.28 -6.62 -5.23
N CYS A 35 3.13 -6.04 -5.53
CA CYS A 35 2.99 -4.97 -6.51
C CYS A 35 1.87 -3.99 -6.15
N LEU A 36 2.01 -2.77 -6.68
CA LEU A 36 1.00 -1.72 -6.67
C LEU A 36 0.66 -1.38 -8.12
N TYR A 37 -0.61 -1.06 -8.37
CA TYR A 37 -1.10 -0.72 -9.70
C TYR A 37 -1.74 0.66 -9.69
N TYR A 38 -1.45 1.45 -10.73
CA TYR A 38 -2.02 2.78 -10.92
C TYR A 38 -3.53 2.76 -11.12
N SER A 39 -4.06 1.72 -11.78
CA SER A 39 -5.50 1.57 -12.02
C SER A 39 -6.12 0.43 -11.20
N PRO A 40 -7.44 0.46 -10.95
CA PRO A 40 -8.12 -0.61 -10.24
C PRO A 40 -8.07 -1.93 -11.04
N ASN A 41 -8.32 -3.05 -10.35
CA ASN A 41 -8.37 -4.40 -10.91
C ASN A 41 -7.04 -4.91 -11.50
N GLY A 42 -5.90 -4.45 -10.97
CA GLY A 42 -4.58 -4.94 -11.40
C GLY A 42 -4.18 -4.45 -12.80
N THR A 43 -4.55 -3.23 -13.16
CA THR A 43 -4.32 -2.67 -14.51
C THR A 43 -3.53 -1.37 -14.47
N GLY A 44 -3.07 -0.92 -15.65
CA GLY A 44 -2.27 0.28 -15.79
C GLY A 44 -0.80 0.06 -15.41
N GLY A 45 -0.14 1.15 -15.05
CA GLY A 45 1.23 1.19 -14.55
C GLY A 45 1.38 0.30 -13.32
N ILE A 46 2.45 -0.48 -13.29
CA ILE A 46 2.78 -1.38 -12.19
C ILE A 46 4.05 -0.90 -11.50
N TYR A 47 4.03 -0.94 -10.19
CA TYR A 47 5.23 -0.85 -9.36
C TYR A 47 5.42 -2.19 -8.67
N VAL A 48 6.63 -2.71 -8.68
CA VAL A 48 6.96 -4.01 -8.11
C VAL A 48 8.13 -3.86 -7.15
N SER A 49 8.09 -4.57 -6.03
CA SER A 49 9.22 -4.60 -5.10
C SER A 49 9.40 -6.00 -4.51
N ASN A 50 10.65 -6.32 -4.18
CA ASN A 50 11.04 -7.52 -3.46
C ASN A 50 11.40 -7.28 -1.98
N LYS A 51 11.46 -6.01 -1.56
CA LYS A 51 11.85 -5.57 -0.22
C LYS A 51 10.85 -4.58 0.33
N TYR A 52 10.88 -4.40 1.64
CA TYR A 52 10.16 -3.33 2.31
C TYR A 52 10.62 -1.96 1.81
N ILE A 53 9.64 -1.09 1.54
CA ILE A 53 9.82 0.28 1.09
C ILE A 53 9.23 1.20 2.16
N SER A 54 10.11 1.79 2.97
CA SER A 54 9.71 2.69 4.06
C SER A 54 9.14 4.02 3.58
N ASN A 55 9.45 4.43 2.36
CA ASN A 55 8.94 5.65 1.74
C ASN A 55 8.86 5.46 0.22
N LEU A 56 7.66 5.55 -0.35
CA LEU A 56 7.39 5.45 -1.79
C LEU A 56 7.74 6.75 -2.56
N SER A 57 8.27 7.78 -1.89
CA SER A 57 8.67 9.03 -2.56
C SER A 57 9.86 8.77 -3.48
N GLY A 58 9.69 9.04 -4.77
CA GLY A 58 10.70 8.79 -5.80
C GLY A 58 10.56 7.44 -6.51
N GLU A 59 9.63 6.59 -6.07
CA GLU A 59 9.24 5.40 -6.82
C GLU A 59 8.18 5.79 -7.86
N GLU A 60 8.29 5.23 -9.07
CA GLU A 60 7.40 5.52 -10.19
C GLU A 60 6.76 4.22 -10.70
N PHE A 61 5.53 4.33 -11.20
CA PHE A 61 4.93 3.24 -11.94
C PHE A 61 5.63 3.08 -13.28
N VAL A 62 5.73 1.84 -13.74
CA VAL A 62 6.25 1.49 -15.06
C VAL A 62 5.21 0.74 -15.87
N TYR A 63 5.29 0.82 -17.19
CA TYR A 63 4.47 0.06 -18.15
C TYR A 63 2.96 0.32 -18.06
N GLY A 64 2.44 1.17 -18.95
CA GLY A 64 1.00 1.34 -19.17
C GLY A 64 0.46 2.68 -18.65
N ALA A 65 -0.83 2.75 -18.35
CA ALA A 65 -1.46 3.98 -17.89
C ALA A 65 -0.88 4.42 -16.53
N GLY A 66 -0.31 5.62 -16.46
CA GLY A 66 0.36 6.12 -15.24
C GLY A 66 1.86 5.84 -15.18
N ASP A 67 2.46 5.32 -16.26
CA ASP A 67 3.91 5.23 -16.41
C ASP A 67 4.61 6.58 -16.20
N GLY A 68 5.69 6.59 -15.43
CA GLY A 68 6.41 7.80 -15.01
C GLY A 68 5.68 8.66 -13.97
N LEU A 69 4.52 8.25 -13.47
CA LEU A 69 3.86 8.91 -12.35
C LEU A 69 4.35 8.33 -11.02
N PRO A 70 4.45 9.16 -9.95
CA PRO A 70 4.89 8.70 -8.65
C PRO A 70 3.91 7.68 -8.07
N VAL A 71 4.42 6.59 -7.50
CA VAL A 71 3.61 5.54 -6.86
C VAL A 71 2.87 6.08 -5.65
N ARG A 72 3.55 6.93 -4.88
CA ARG A 72 2.98 7.58 -3.72
C ARG A 72 1.72 8.36 -4.10
N ASN A 73 0.64 8.11 -3.37
CA ASN A 73 -0.67 8.74 -3.54
C ASN A 73 -1.35 8.51 -4.91
N ASN A 74 -0.95 7.50 -5.68
CA ASN A 74 -1.54 7.23 -7.00
C ASN A 74 -1.86 5.75 -7.24
N ALA A 75 -1.60 4.87 -6.27
CA ALA A 75 -1.98 3.46 -6.40
C ALA A 75 -3.49 3.31 -6.18
N ALA A 76 -4.11 2.55 -7.08
CA ALA A 76 -5.52 2.22 -7.05
C ALA A 76 -5.79 0.78 -6.60
N SER A 77 -4.83 -0.13 -6.78
CA SER A 77 -4.92 -1.51 -6.35
C SER A 77 -3.57 -2.10 -5.95
N ILE A 78 -3.61 -3.20 -5.20
CA ILE A 78 -2.46 -3.94 -4.68
C ILE A 78 -2.56 -5.39 -5.14
N GLY A 79 -1.42 -6.02 -5.40
CA GLY A 79 -1.31 -7.44 -5.73
C GLY A 79 -0.18 -8.13 -4.98
N ASN A 80 -0.25 -9.45 -4.90
CA ASN A 80 0.76 -10.30 -4.30
C ASN A 80 0.96 -11.56 -5.15
N ASN A 81 2.21 -11.89 -5.47
CA ASN A 81 2.61 -13.05 -6.27
C ASN A 81 3.33 -14.13 -5.43
N THR A 82 3.19 -14.10 -4.11
CA THR A 82 3.76 -15.16 -3.26
C THR A 82 2.73 -16.24 -2.97
N THR A 83 3.21 -17.42 -2.55
CA THR A 83 2.35 -18.55 -2.17
C THR A 83 1.92 -18.51 -0.71
N ASN A 84 2.68 -17.82 0.15
CA ASN A 84 2.54 -17.87 1.60
C ASN A 84 2.55 -16.50 2.30
N CYS A 85 2.89 -15.41 1.60
CA CYS A 85 2.94 -14.06 2.17
C CYS A 85 1.81 -13.19 1.61
N GLY A 86 1.33 -12.23 2.38
CA GLY A 86 0.54 -11.13 1.84
C GLY A 86 1.39 -9.88 1.65
N SER A 87 0.85 -8.92 0.90
CA SER A 87 1.44 -7.59 0.74
C SER A 87 0.59 -6.56 1.45
N THR A 88 1.23 -5.57 2.05
CA THR A 88 0.56 -4.46 2.76
C THR A 88 1.07 -3.13 2.24
N THR A 89 0.17 -2.16 2.13
CA THR A 89 0.49 -0.76 1.90
C THR A 89 -0.10 0.10 3.01
N TRP A 90 0.59 1.17 3.39
CA TRP A 90 0.20 2.08 4.47
C TRP A 90 0.18 3.52 4.01
N VAL A 91 -0.71 4.31 4.60
CA VAL A 91 -0.87 5.75 4.25
C VAL A 91 0.24 6.65 4.76
N ASN A 92 0.99 6.22 5.80
CA ASN A 92 2.18 6.93 6.26
C ASN A 92 3.45 6.16 5.92
N ILE A 93 4.56 6.88 5.91
CA ILE A 93 5.90 6.27 5.84
C ILE A 93 6.13 5.35 7.04
N ASN A 94 7.10 4.45 6.91
CA ASN A 94 7.52 3.54 7.97
C ASN A 94 6.41 2.58 8.48
N ALA A 95 5.56 2.06 7.58
CA ALA A 95 4.45 1.16 7.91
C ALA A 95 3.45 1.73 8.93
N GLY A 96 3.21 3.04 8.85
CA GLY A 96 2.38 3.78 9.80
C GLY A 96 1.00 4.15 9.27
N GLY A 97 0.05 4.39 10.18
CA GLY A 97 -1.31 4.81 9.84
C GLY A 97 -2.16 3.68 9.28
N ASP A 98 -3.30 4.04 8.69
CA ASP A 98 -4.23 3.08 8.08
C ASP A 98 -3.57 2.27 6.96
N TRP A 99 -4.04 1.05 6.74
CA TRP A 99 -3.45 0.14 5.75
C TRP A 99 -4.43 -0.69 4.95
N ASN A 100 -3.99 -1.09 3.76
CA ASN A 100 -4.60 -2.14 2.96
C ASN A 100 -3.66 -3.34 2.87
N TRP A 101 -4.22 -4.53 3.05
CA TRP A 101 -3.49 -5.79 2.93
C TRP A 101 -4.18 -6.72 1.95
N THR A 102 -3.40 -7.43 1.14
CA THR A 102 -3.89 -8.53 0.30
C THR A 102 -3.20 -9.85 0.68
N PRO A 103 -3.94 -10.97 0.77
CA PRO A 103 -3.37 -12.29 1.02
C PRO A 103 -2.53 -12.81 -0.15
N SER A 104 -1.86 -13.94 0.07
CA SER A 104 -1.01 -14.60 -0.93
C SER A 104 -1.76 -14.93 -2.23
N GLY A 105 -1.13 -14.62 -3.36
CA GLY A 105 -1.66 -14.89 -4.71
C GLY A 105 -2.93 -14.09 -5.06
N ARG A 106 -3.21 -13.00 -4.34
CA ARG A 106 -4.44 -12.22 -4.50
C ARG A 106 -4.13 -10.76 -4.76
N GLY A 107 -5.04 -10.12 -5.50
CA GLY A 107 -5.09 -8.68 -5.69
C GLY A 107 -6.42 -8.10 -5.23
N GLY A 108 -6.42 -6.80 -4.93
CA GLY A 108 -7.59 -6.09 -4.47
C GLY A 108 -7.50 -4.59 -4.71
N ASN A 109 -8.66 -3.96 -4.92
CA ASN A 109 -8.75 -2.50 -5.03
C ASN A 109 -8.51 -1.87 -3.66
N LEU A 110 -7.67 -0.84 -3.62
CA LEU A 110 -7.49 -0.05 -2.41
C LEU A 110 -8.81 0.65 -2.06
N THR A 111 -9.11 0.67 -0.77
CA THR A 111 -10.43 1.07 -0.29
C THR A 111 -10.56 2.59 -0.16
N SER A 112 -11.77 3.10 -0.34
CA SER A 112 -12.13 4.50 -0.07
C SER A 112 -13.04 4.55 1.17
N PRO A 113 -13.00 5.63 1.99
CA PRO A 113 -12.18 6.84 1.86
C PRO A 113 -10.79 6.73 2.52
N GLY A 114 -9.81 7.47 2.01
CA GLY A 114 -8.54 7.75 2.69
C GLY A 114 -7.41 6.72 2.52
N LEU A 115 -7.69 5.52 2.00
CA LEU A 115 -6.68 4.47 1.79
C LEU A 115 -6.24 4.33 0.33
N ARG A 116 -7.13 4.60 -0.63
CA ARG A 116 -6.83 4.66 -2.05
C ARG A 116 -6.13 5.97 -2.39
N ASN A 117 -5.10 5.92 -3.24
CA ASN A 117 -4.34 7.08 -3.67
C ASN A 117 -3.72 7.85 -2.49
N ASN A 118 -3.29 7.17 -1.42
CA ASN A 118 -2.71 7.79 -0.23
C ASN A 118 -1.53 7.03 0.40
N GLU A 119 -1.14 5.93 -0.20
CA GLU A 119 -0.05 5.05 0.14
C GLU A 119 1.31 5.74 0.12
N ALA A 120 2.04 5.62 1.23
CA ALA A 120 3.35 6.20 1.44
C ALA A 120 4.43 5.17 1.80
N SER A 121 4.07 3.97 2.24
CA SER A 121 5.02 2.86 2.41
C SER A 121 4.40 1.52 2.00
N PHE A 122 5.25 0.54 1.66
CA PHE A 122 4.82 -0.73 1.10
C PHE A 122 5.72 -1.88 1.54
N ASP A 123 5.11 -3.00 1.92
CA ASP A 123 5.80 -4.24 2.20
C ASP A 123 5.21 -5.35 1.33
N PRO A 124 5.97 -5.85 0.34
CA PRO A 124 5.49 -6.90 -0.53
C PRO A 124 5.38 -8.27 0.18
N LYS A 125 5.92 -8.44 1.39
CA LYS A 125 5.90 -9.70 2.16
C LYS A 125 5.50 -9.51 3.64
N ALA A 126 4.67 -8.52 3.95
CA ALA A 126 4.36 -8.11 5.33
C ALA A 126 4.00 -9.24 6.31
N SER A 127 3.34 -10.31 5.85
CA SER A 127 2.91 -11.42 6.71
C SER A 127 3.91 -12.58 6.81
N CYS A 128 5.15 -12.39 6.33
CA CYS A 128 6.23 -13.39 6.36
C CYS A 128 7.43 -12.98 7.23
N SER A 129 7.26 -11.90 7.99
CA SER A 129 8.26 -11.32 8.90
C SER A 129 7.88 -11.55 10.36
#